data_AF-A0A0F9U2X0-F1
#
_entry.id   AF-A0A0F9U2X0-F1
#
_cell.length_a   1.000
_cell.length_b   1.000
_cell.length_c   1.000
_cell.angle_alpha   90.00
_cell.angle_beta   90.00
_cell.angle_gamma   90.00
#
_symmetry.space_group_name_H-M   'P 1'
#
loop_
_entity.id
_entity.type
_entity.pdbx_description
1 polymer ?
#
loop_
_entity_poly.entity_id
_entity_poly.type
_entity_poly.pdbx_seq_one_letter_code
_entity_poly.pdbx_strand_id
1 'polypeptide(L)'
;MDIKVFKTNDGRVVQLIDKEKMQDWPIELPLLFIEYIKTRQLENYGSAKKEIEVYLDEIMNEVAIPRLISVLKGDNIEEIVLALTRIEEISRKNPEMTKPISKYLDDLFNKNNKEISKLTQTISNNFAKADRKKELTKKRKIMRDKEKLFLEGKINSNEYAKARKEYLTLKD
;
A
#
# COMPACT_ATOMS: atom_id res chain seq x y z
N MET A 1 21.03 -10.97 15.56
CA MET A 1 20.64 -12.37 15.22
C MET A 1 20.11 -12.30 13.79
N ASP A 2 20.45 -13.22 12.89
CA ASP A 2 20.10 -13.03 11.46
C ASP A 2 18.64 -13.38 11.12
N ILE A 3 17.92 -14.00 12.06
CA ILE A 3 16.63 -14.63 11.85
C ILE A 3 15.68 -14.28 12.99
N LYS A 4 14.48 -13.83 12.63
CA LYS A 4 13.31 -13.69 13.50
C LYS A 4 12.45 -14.95 13.40
N VAL A 5 12.06 -15.50 14.55
CA VAL A 5 11.33 -16.77 14.64
C VAL A 5 9.92 -16.54 15.20
N PHE A 6 8.91 -17.13 14.55
CA PHE A 6 7.51 -17.13 14.95
C PHE A 6 7.05 -18.57 15.15
N LYS A 7 6.27 -18.81 16.21
CA LYS A 7 5.71 -20.13 16.51
C LYS A 7 4.22 -20.14 16.21
N THR A 8 3.76 -21.18 15.54
CA THR A 8 2.34 -21.40 15.31
C THR A 8 1.76 -22.32 16.39
N ASN A 9 0.44 -22.27 16.58
CA ASN A 9 -0.26 -23.04 17.61
C ASN A 9 -0.24 -24.55 17.32
N ASP A 10 0.01 -24.94 16.08
CA ASP A 10 0.17 -26.34 15.63
C ASP A 10 1.63 -26.83 15.75
N GLY A 11 2.52 -26.05 16.36
CA GLY A 11 3.91 -26.42 16.61
C GLY A 11 4.88 -26.20 15.44
N ARG A 12 4.40 -25.68 14.29
CA ARG A 12 5.28 -25.24 13.21
C ARG A 12 6.04 -23.96 13.59
N VAL A 13 7.13 -23.72 12.89
CA VAL A 13 8.01 -22.57 13.09
C VAL A 13 8.16 -21.83 11.77
N VAL A 14 7.90 -20.53 11.77
CA VAL A 14 8.16 -19.64 10.63
C VAL A 14 9.41 -18.82 10.95
N GLN A 15 10.35 -18.80 10.01
CA GLN A 15 11.60 -18.06 10.13
C GLN A 15 11.64 -16.98 9.05
N LEU A 16 11.80 -15.73 9.48
CA LEU A 16 11.98 -14.58 8.61
C LEU A 16 13.32 -13.94 8.90
N ILE A 17 13.86 -13.18 7.95
CA ILE A 17 15.13 -12.48 8.15
C ILE A 17 14.93 -11.35 9.16
N ASP A 18 15.95 -11.10 10.00
CA ASP A 18 15.91 -10.00 10.96
C ASP A 18 15.99 -8.63 10.27
N LYS A 19 15.25 -7.65 10.79
CA LYS A 19 15.23 -6.28 10.28
C LYS A 19 16.59 -5.60 10.36
N GLU A 20 17.42 -5.97 11.34
CA GLU A 20 18.80 -5.50 11.48
C GLU A 20 19.62 -5.82 10.22
N LYS A 21 19.50 -7.05 9.72
CA LYS A 21 20.21 -7.52 8.52
C LYS A 21 19.71 -6.86 7.23
N MET A 22 18.45 -6.42 7.22
CA MET A 22 17.85 -5.72 6.07
C MET A 22 18.36 -4.28 5.90
N GLN A 23 19.05 -3.72 6.91
CA GLN A 23 19.70 -2.42 6.80
C GLN A 23 20.81 -2.44 5.74
N ASP A 24 21.50 -3.57 5.58
CA ASP A 24 22.61 -3.73 4.64
C ASP A 24 22.16 -4.15 3.23
N TRP A 25 20.88 -4.46 3.04
CA TRP A 25 20.36 -4.88 1.74
C TRP A 25 20.39 -3.74 0.71
N PRO A 26 20.35 -4.01 -0.59
CA PRO A 26 19.90 -3.03 -1.56
C PRO A 26 18.54 -2.44 -1.14
N ILE A 27 18.37 -1.15 -1.38
CA ILE A 27 17.30 -0.33 -0.81
C ILE A 27 15.88 -0.80 -1.15
N GLU A 28 15.73 -1.44 -2.30
CA GLU A 28 14.50 -1.97 -2.84
C GLU A 28 14.12 -3.34 -2.25
N LEU A 29 15.09 -4.11 -1.77
CA LEU A 29 14.86 -5.47 -1.32
C LEU A 29 13.96 -5.57 -0.08
N PRO A 30 14.07 -4.70 0.96
CA PRO A 30 13.15 -4.74 2.09
C PRO A 30 11.69 -4.60 1.65
N LEU A 31 11.43 -3.71 0.69
CA LEU A 31 10.09 -3.47 0.18
C LEU A 31 9.57 -4.67 -0.64
N LEU A 32 10.42 -5.24 -1.50
CA LEU A 32 10.09 -6.45 -2.27
C LEU A 32 9.86 -7.68 -1.37
N PHE A 33 10.65 -7.82 -0.30
CA PHE A 33 10.48 -8.86 0.68
C PHE A 33 9.11 -8.76 1.35
N ILE A 34 8.73 -7.57 1.80
CA ILE A 34 7.40 -7.36 2.41
C ILE A 34 6.28 -7.66 1.41
N GLU A 35 6.40 -7.23 0.15
CA GLU A 35 5.43 -7.53 -0.91
C GLU A 35 5.28 -9.03 -1.13
N TYR A 36 6.39 -9.74 -1.27
CA TYR A 36 6.40 -11.18 -1.48
C TYR A 36 5.72 -11.93 -0.33
N ILE A 37 6.07 -11.59 0.92
CA ILE A 37 5.49 -12.26 2.08
C ILE A 37 3.99 -11.98 2.16
N LYS A 38 3.56 -10.70 2.09
CA LYS A 38 2.15 -10.31 2.20
C LYS A 38 1.29 -10.92 1.09
N THR A 39 1.81 -11.03 -0.14
CA THR A 39 1.02 -11.48 -1.29
C THR A 39 1.04 -12.99 -1.50
N ARG A 40 2.14 -13.68 -1.15
CA ARG A 40 2.32 -15.10 -1.51
C ARG A 40 2.41 -16.07 -0.34
N GLN A 41 2.85 -15.61 0.83
CA GLN A 41 3.17 -16.52 1.94
C GLN A 41 2.28 -16.34 3.15
N LEU A 42 1.75 -15.14 3.37
CA LEU A 42 1.09 -14.77 4.61
C LEU A 42 -0.11 -15.66 4.97
N GLU A 43 -0.88 -16.10 3.97
CA GLU A 43 -2.02 -17.02 4.18
C GLU A 43 -1.59 -18.42 4.64
N ASN A 44 -0.34 -18.82 4.37
CA ASN A 44 0.18 -20.15 4.72
C ASN A 44 0.72 -20.21 6.16
N TYR A 45 0.82 -19.08 6.86
CA TYR A 45 1.45 -18.98 8.19
C TYR A 45 0.51 -19.25 9.37
N GLY A 46 -0.76 -19.60 9.11
CA GLY A 46 -1.69 -20.04 10.15
C GLY A 46 -1.84 -19.02 11.28
N SER A 47 -1.67 -19.47 12.53
CA SER A 47 -1.87 -18.61 13.71
C SER A 47 -0.80 -17.52 13.87
N ALA A 48 0.39 -17.69 13.29
CA ALA A 48 1.46 -16.70 13.36
C ALA A 48 1.23 -15.48 12.43
N LYS A 49 0.20 -15.54 11.56
CA LYS A 49 -0.11 -14.51 10.57
C LYS A 49 -0.10 -13.10 11.15
N LYS A 50 -0.80 -12.87 12.27
CA LYS A 50 -0.91 -11.53 12.88
C LYS A 50 0.42 -11.00 13.40
N GLU A 51 1.21 -11.83 14.04
CA GLU A 51 2.54 -11.43 14.55
C GLU A 51 3.49 -11.12 13.41
N ILE A 52 3.41 -11.91 12.33
CA ILE A 52 4.17 -11.67 11.11
C ILE A 52 3.71 -10.38 10.41
N GLU A 53 2.40 -10.09 10.35
CA GLU A 53 1.90 -8.81 9.83
C GLU A 53 2.50 -7.62 10.58
N VAL A 54 2.48 -7.67 11.91
CA VAL A 54 3.08 -6.62 12.76
C VAL A 54 4.57 -6.48 12.47
N TYR A 55 5.29 -7.59 12.36
CA TYR A 55 6.73 -7.56 12.07
C TYR A 55 7.04 -7.01 10.66
N LEU A 56 6.23 -7.33 9.66
CA LEU A 56 6.37 -6.75 8.32
C LEU A 56 6.09 -5.26 8.32
N ASP A 57 5.15 -4.78 9.15
CA ASP A 57 4.88 -3.36 9.33
C ASP A 57 6.02 -2.66 10.08
N GLU A 58 6.68 -3.32 11.04
CA GLU A 58 7.92 -2.83 11.65
C GLU A 58 9.03 -2.67 10.61
N ILE A 59 9.31 -3.69 9.79
CA ILE A 59 10.32 -3.60 8.71
C ILE A 59 9.96 -2.47 7.74
N MET A 60 8.68 -2.32 7.41
CA MET A 60 8.22 -1.24 6.54
C MET A 60 8.59 0.14 7.10
N ASN A 61 8.24 0.37 8.36
CA ASN A 61 8.34 1.69 9.00
C ASN A 61 9.77 2.03 9.45
N GLU A 62 10.54 1.05 9.90
CA GLU A 62 11.86 1.25 10.48
C GLU A 62 13.01 1.05 9.48
N VAL A 63 12.78 0.31 8.39
CA VAL A 63 13.83 -0.02 7.41
C VAL A 63 13.45 0.45 6.01
N ALA A 64 12.38 -0.08 5.42
CA ALA A 64 12.10 0.13 4.00
C ALA A 64 11.81 1.60 3.68
N ILE A 65 10.87 2.23 4.41
CA ILE A 65 10.49 3.63 4.18
C ILE A 65 11.65 4.60 4.45
N PRO A 66 12.33 4.57 5.62
CA PRO A 66 13.42 5.51 5.90
C PRO A 66 14.54 5.44 4.86
N ARG A 67 14.92 4.22 4.44
CA ARG A 67 15.95 4.04 3.44
C ARG A 67 15.50 4.59 2.09
N LEU A 68 14.29 4.25 1.61
CA LEU A 68 13.73 4.80 0.38
C LEU A 68 13.73 6.34 0.39
N ILE A 69 13.30 6.96 1.50
CA ILE A 69 13.34 8.42 1.65
C ILE A 69 14.77 8.95 1.53
N SER A 70 15.76 8.29 2.12
CA SER A 70 17.17 8.69 2.03
C SER A 70 17.65 8.76 0.58
N VAL A 71 17.31 7.78 -0.25
CA VAL A 71 17.68 7.80 -1.68
C VAL A 71 16.90 8.84 -2.46
N LEU A 72 15.59 8.95 -2.23
CA LEU A 72 14.76 9.96 -2.90
C LEU A 72 15.24 11.39 -2.61
N LYS A 73 15.76 11.65 -1.41
CA LYS A 73 16.35 12.93 -1.02
C LYS A 73 17.79 13.14 -1.48
N GLY A 74 18.47 12.08 -1.92
CA GLY A 74 19.83 12.15 -2.42
C GLY A 74 19.97 12.87 -3.76
N ASP A 75 21.19 12.89 -4.27
CA ASP A 75 21.53 13.51 -5.55
C ASP A 75 21.84 12.50 -6.66
N ASN A 76 21.96 11.21 -6.31
CA ASN A 76 22.20 10.15 -7.30
C ASN A 76 20.92 9.87 -8.10
N ILE A 77 20.86 10.42 -9.31
CA ILE A 77 19.72 10.28 -10.22
C ILE A 77 19.44 8.81 -10.56
N GLU A 78 20.47 7.98 -10.77
CA GLU A 78 20.28 6.58 -11.15
C GLU A 78 19.62 5.77 -10.03
N GLU A 79 20.07 5.98 -8.79
CA GLU A 79 19.46 5.34 -7.62
C GLU A 79 18.02 5.81 -7.39
N ILE A 80 17.75 7.10 -7.60
CA ILE A 80 16.38 7.65 -7.49
C ILE A 80 15.46 7.02 -8.54
N VAL A 81 15.90 6.96 -9.80
CA VAL A 81 15.13 6.36 -10.89
C VAL A 81 14.86 4.89 -10.58
N LEU A 82 15.88 4.12 -10.19
CA LEU A 82 15.74 2.71 -9.83
C LEU A 82 14.73 2.50 -8.69
N ALA A 83 14.84 3.30 -7.62
CA ALA A 83 13.90 3.25 -6.50
C ALA A 83 12.46 3.57 -6.93
N LEU A 84 12.28 4.63 -7.74
CA LEU A 84 10.96 5.03 -8.25
C LEU A 84 10.35 3.98 -9.18
N THR A 85 11.13 3.33 -10.04
CA THR A 85 10.63 2.22 -10.87
C THR A 85 10.07 1.08 -10.01
N ARG A 86 10.76 0.71 -8.92
CA ARG A 86 10.28 -0.32 -8.00
C ARG A 86 9.03 0.11 -7.24
N ILE A 87 8.98 1.35 -6.78
CA ILE A 87 7.79 1.92 -6.15
C ILE A 87 6.62 1.92 -7.13
N GLU A 88 6.85 2.25 -8.40
CA GLU A 88 5.82 2.23 -9.45
C GLU A 88 5.24 0.82 -9.65
N GLU A 89 6.10 -0.20 -9.79
CA GLU A 89 5.69 -1.60 -9.92
C GLU A 89 4.82 -2.06 -8.74
N ILE A 90 5.23 -1.73 -7.51
CA ILE A 90 4.51 -2.12 -6.30
C ILE A 90 3.22 -1.32 -6.15
N SER A 91 3.24 -0.01 -6.43
CA SER A 91 2.05 0.85 -6.36
C SER A 91 0.94 0.38 -7.29
N ARG A 92 1.27 -0.28 -8.39
CA ARG A 92 0.31 -0.86 -9.33
C ARG A 92 -0.40 -2.09 -8.75
N LYS A 93 0.30 -2.91 -7.96
CA LYS A 93 -0.21 -4.17 -7.38
C LYS A 93 -0.84 -3.95 -6.01
N ASN A 94 -0.14 -3.23 -5.14
CA ASN A 94 -0.53 -2.94 -3.76
C ASN A 94 -0.22 -1.47 -3.40
N PRO A 95 -1.09 -0.52 -3.83
CA PRO A 95 -0.91 0.91 -3.60
C PRO A 95 -0.72 1.28 -2.12
N GLU A 96 -1.34 0.54 -1.19
CA GLU A 96 -1.27 0.82 0.24
C GLU A 96 0.13 0.64 0.82
N MET A 97 0.90 -0.29 0.24
CA MET A 97 2.25 -0.60 0.69
C MET A 97 3.21 0.57 0.48
N THR A 98 3.06 1.27 -0.64
CA THR A 98 3.90 2.42 -1.00
C THR A 98 3.27 3.76 -0.68
N LYS A 99 2.01 3.77 -0.20
CA LYS A 99 1.29 4.99 0.18
C LYS A 99 2.05 5.90 1.16
N PRO A 100 2.77 5.39 2.18
CA PRO A 100 3.55 6.26 3.07
C PRO A 100 4.60 7.13 2.36
N ILE A 101 5.05 6.71 1.18
CA ILE A 101 6.05 7.43 0.37
C ILE A 101 5.41 8.63 -0.35
N SER A 102 4.08 8.71 -0.45
CA SER A 102 3.39 9.77 -1.21
C SER A 102 3.81 11.18 -0.80
N LYS A 103 4.05 11.41 0.49
CA LYS A 103 4.48 12.70 1.04
C LYS A 103 5.84 13.18 0.53
N TYR A 104 6.66 12.28 0.01
CA TYR A 104 8.00 12.56 -0.50
C TYR A 104 8.03 12.64 -2.02
N LEU A 105 6.94 12.28 -2.69
CA LEU A 105 6.82 12.39 -4.15
C LEU A 105 6.70 13.86 -4.58
N ASP A 106 6.06 14.71 -3.77
CA ASP A 106 5.87 16.13 -4.08
C ASP A 106 7.20 16.86 -4.30
N ASP A 107 8.23 16.56 -3.48
CA ASP A 107 9.56 17.13 -3.61
C ASP A 107 10.28 16.68 -4.89
N LEU A 108 9.97 15.48 -5.39
CA LEU A 108 10.60 14.89 -6.58
C LEU A 108 10.07 15.46 -7.89
N PHE A 109 8.85 16.02 -7.90
CA PHE A 109 8.31 16.71 -9.07
C PHE A 109 9.17 17.90 -9.50
N ASN A 110 9.81 18.56 -8.53
CA ASN A 110 10.62 19.75 -8.76
C ASN A 110 12.06 19.45 -9.16
N LYS A 111 12.50 18.18 -9.15
CA LYS A 111 13.83 17.81 -9.66
C LYS A 111 13.86 17.99 -11.19
N ASN A 112 14.96 18.55 -11.70
CA ASN A 112 15.15 18.82 -13.13
C ASN A 112 15.49 17.54 -13.93
N ASN A 113 14.66 16.50 -13.79
CA ASN A 113 14.80 15.23 -14.49
C ASN A 113 13.42 14.71 -14.93
N LYS A 114 13.22 14.62 -16.26
CA LYS A 114 11.94 14.24 -16.86
C LYS A 114 11.48 12.83 -16.48
N GLU A 115 12.40 11.89 -16.30
CA GLU A 115 12.09 10.52 -15.94
C GLU A 115 11.58 10.43 -14.50
N ILE A 116 12.27 11.11 -13.57
CA ILE A 116 11.83 11.23 -12.17
C ILE A 116 10.43 11.84 -12.11
N SER A 117 10.18 12.97 -12.79
CA SER A 117 8.84 13.60 -12.78
C SER A 117 7.77 12.66 -13.35
N LYS A 118 8.08 11.91 -14.42
CA LYS A 118 7.13 10.97 -15.04
C LYS A 118 6.80 9.80 -14.10
N LEU A 119 7.81 9.18 -13.48
CA LEU A 119 7.61 8.08 -12.52
C LEU A 119 6.80 8.56 -11.32
N THR A 120 7.16 9.72 -10.77
CA THR A 120 6.48 10.37 -9.65
C THR A 120 5.01 10.63 -9.94
N GLN A 121 4.69 11.17 -11.13
CA GLN A 121 3.31 11.35 -11.58
C GLN A 121 2.55 10.03 -11.71
N THR A 122 3.22 9.00 -12.25
CA THR A 122 2.61 7.69 -12.46
C THR A 122 2.26 7.03 -11.11
N ILE A 123 3.17 7.08 -10.15
CA ILE A 123 2.95 6.58 -8.78
C ILE A 123 1.80 7.35 -8.11
N SER A 124 1.80 8.68 -8.20
CA SER A 124 0.74 9.53 -7.64
C SER A 124 -0.63 9.20 -8.22
N ASN A 125 -0.70 8.96 -9.53
CA ASN A 125 -1.92 8.53 -10.20
C ASN A 125 -2.39 7.15 -9.73
N ASN A 126 -1.48 6.21 -9.44
CA ASN A 126 -1.83 4.90 -8.90
C ASN A 126 -2.46 5.03 -7.50
N PHE A 127 -1.93 5.91 -6.66
CA PHE A 127 -2.53 6.21 -5.35
C PHE A 127 -3.92 6.83 -5.48
N ALA A 128 -4.09 7.83 -6.34
CA ALA A 128 -5.39 8.46 -6.57
C ALA A 128 -6.44 7.46 -7.10
N LYS A 129 -6.05 6.58 -8.03
CA LYS A 129 -6.93 5.50 -8.53
C LYS A 129 -7.33 4.53 -7.43
N ALA A 130 -6.39 4.17 -6.55
CA ALA A 130 -6.65 3.28 -5.42
C ALA A 130 -7.64 3.89 -4.43
N ASP A 131 -7.46 5.15 -4.08
CA ASP A 131 -8.35 5.87 -3.17
C ASP A 131 -9.75 6.05 -3.76
N ARG A 132 -9.86 6.40 -5.06
CA ARG A 132 -11.15 6.45 -5.77
C ARG A 132 -11.85 5.09 -5.77
N LYS A 133 -11.12 3.99 -5.98
CA LYS A 133 -11.68 2.62 -5.93
C LYS A 133 -12.20 2.27 -4.54
N LYS A 134 -11.48 2.65 -3.48
CA LYS A 134 -11.92 2.45 -2.09
C LYS A 134 -13.18 3.24 -1.78
N GLU A 135 -13.23 4.51 -2.17
CA GLU A 135 -14.40 5.36 -1.97
C GLU A 135 -15.63 4.82 -2.70
N LEU A 136 -15.46 4.44 -3.98
CA LEU A 136 -16.51 3.80 -4.77
C LEU A 136 -17.04 2.53 -4.12
N THR A 137 -16.15 1.69 -3.55
CA THR A 137 -16.56 0.46 -2.87
C THR A 137 -17.39 0.76 -1.62
N LYS A 138 -16.98 1.75 -0.81
CA LYS A 138 -17.76 2.21 0.35
C LYS A 138 -19.13 2.72 -0.07
N LYS A 139 -19.21 3.57 -1.09
CA LYS A 139 -20.47 4.11 -1.58
C LYS A 139 -21.38 3.04 -2.20
N ARG A 140 -20.83 2.04 -2.91
CA ARG A 140 -21.60 0.88 -3.41
C ARG A 140 -22.26 0.11 -2.27
N LYS A 141 -21.54 -0.09 -1.16
CA LYS A 141 -22.11 -0.73 0.04
C LYS A 141 -23.25 0.10 0.61
N ILE A 142 -23.03 1.40 0.82
CA ILE A 142 -24.05 2.33 1.33
C ILE A 142 -25.29 2.35 0.41
N MET A 143 -25.10 2.36 -0.91
CA MET A 143 -26.21 2.35 -1.87
C MET A 143 -27.04 1.08 -1.74
N ARG A 144 -26.38 -0.10 -1.69
CA ARG A 144 -27.07 -1.39 -1.48
C ARG A 144 -27.85 -1.41 -0.16
N ASP A 145 -27.26 -0.91 0.91
CA ASP A 145 -27.91 -0.85 2.22
C ASP A 145 -29.12 0.10 2.19
N LYS A 146 -28.99 1.28 1.54
CA LYS A 146 -30.09 2.25 1.37
C LYS A 146 -31.20 1.73 0.45
N GLU A 147 -30.85 1.01 -0.61
CA GLU A 147 -31.82 0.35 -1.50
C GLU A 147 -32.64 -0.69 -0.74
N LYS A 148 -31.99 -1.52 0.08
CA LYS A 148 -32.68 -2.47 0.96
C LYS A 148 -33.65 -1.76 1.92
N LEU A 149 -33.20 -0.70 2.59
CA LEU A 149 -34.06 0.07 3.50
C LEU A 149 -35.25 0.73 2.79
N PHE A 150 -35.06 1.18 1.54
CA PHE A 150 -36.13 1.77 0.74
C PHE A 150 -37.18 0.72 0.36
N LEU A 151 -36.75 -0.46 -0.08
CA LEU A 151 -37.64 -1.58 -0.40
C LEU A 151 -38.41 -2.09 0.82
N GLU A 152 -37.81 -2.01 2.01
CA GLU A 152 -38.46 -2.32 3.29
C GLU A 152 -39.38 -1.19 3.79
N GLY A 153 -39.49 -0.06 3.08
CA GLY A 153 -40.29 1.09 3.48
C GLY A 153 -39.74 1.89 4.67
N LYS A 154 -38.49 1.63 5.07
CA LYS A 154 -37.84 2.27 6.23
C LYS A 154 -37.25 3.65 5.93
N ILE A 155 -37.04 3.98 4.65
CA ILE A 155 -36.65 5.32 4.20
C ILE A 155 -37.56 5.78 3.07
N ASN A 156 -37.72 7.10 2.93
CA ASN A 156 -38.55 7.68 1.87
C ASN A 156 -37.80 7.87 0.54
N SER A 157 -38.53 8.15 -0.53
CA SER A 157 -38.00 8.31 -1.89
C SER A 157 -36.98 9.45 -2.01
N ASN A 158 -37.12 10.52 -1.23
CA ASN A 158 -36.20 11.67 -1.27
C ASN A 158 -34.83 11.32 -0.69
N GLU A 159 -34.81 10.58 0.42
CA GLU A 159 -33.57 10.09 1.04
C GLU A 159 -32.84 9.11 0.13
N TYR A 160 -33.57 8.21 -0.54
CA TYR A 160 -32.98 7.30 -1.53
C TYR A 160 -32.45 8.05 -2.76
N ALA A 161 -33.21 9.00 -3.31
CA ALA A 161 -32.79 9.79 -4.47
C ALA A 161 -31.52 10.61 -4.20
N LYS A 162 -31.38 11.18 -2.99
CA LYS A 162 -30.17 11.89 -2.58
C LYS A 162 -28.94 10.97 -2.56
N ALA A 163 -29.06 9.81 -1.92
CA ALA A 163 -27.99 8.81 -1.88
C ALA A 163 -27.60 8.32 -3.28
N ARG A 164 -28.58 8.14 -4.17
CA ARG A 164 -28.35 7.74 -5.56
C ARG A 164 -27.63 8.82 -6.38
N LYS A 165 -27.98 10.10 -6.20
CA LYS A 165 -27.29 11.22 -6.87
C LYS A 165 -25.81 11.29 -6.45
N GLU A 166 -25.51 11.19 -5.17
CA GLU A 166 -24.14 11.19 -4.63
C GLU A 166 -23.29 9.96 -5.03
N TYR A 167 -23.96 8.85 -5.37
CA TYR A 167 -23.30 7.66 -5.92
C TYR A 167 -22.93 7.85 -7.40
N LEU A 168 -23.80 8.48 -8.18
CA LEU A 168 -23.59 8.68 -9.62
C LEU A 168 -22.43 9.64 -9.91
N THR A 169 -22.21 10.66 -9.09
CA THR A 169 -21.11 11.63 -9.27
C THR A 169 -19.70 11.06 -9.18
N LEU A 170 -19.52 9.82 -8.74
CA LEU A 170 -18.21 9.14 -8.68
C LEU A 170 -18.00 8.09 -9.76
N LYS A 171 -19.09 7.69 -10.44
CA LYS A 171 -19.07 6.69 -11.50
C LYS A 171 -18.49 7.27 -12.81
N ASP A 172 -18.67 8.57 -13.02
CA ASP A 172 -18.06 9.37 -14.07
C ASP A 172 -16.65 9.83 -13.64
#